data_AF-A0A8T2PTL6-F1
#
_entry.id   AF-A0A8T2PTL6-F1
#
_cell.length_a   1.000
_cell.length_b   1.000
_cell.length_c   1.000
_cell.angle_alpha   90.00
_cell.angle_beta   90.00
_cell.angle_gamma   90.00
#
_symmetry.space_group_name_H-M   'P 1'
#
loop_
_entity.id
_entity.type
_entity.pdbx_description
1 polymer ?
#
loop_
_entity_poly.entity_id
_entity_poly.type
_entity_poly.pdbx_seq_one_letter_code
_entity_poly.pdbx_strand_id
1 'polypeptide(L)'
;MSSPLQTERKTEICPHMKVRQGYCTGPVSSVRYVAAPDGSRSPGLSRTRDGLLVAELDLNLNRQISDKWSFKMTGRYDLYAQELTEAIQHDFKPNIVKE
;
A
#
# COMPACT_ATOMS: atom_id res chain seq x y z
N MET A 1 -8.58 -11.18 35.15
CA MET A 1 -9.09 -9.81 34.97
C MET A 1 -8.99 -9.49 33.49
N SER A 2 -10.07 -9.75 32.76
CA SER A 2 -10.13 -9.67 31.30
C SER A 2 -10.29 -8.20 30.91
N SER A 3 -9.24 -7.60 30.35
CA SER A 3 -9.32 -6.23 29.82
C SER A 3 -10.42 -6.15 28.76
N PRO A 4 -11.30 -5.14 28.80
CA PRO A 4 -12.41 -5.04 27.88
C PRO A 4 -11.90 -4.77 26.45
N LEU A 5 -12.16 -5.69 25.53
CA LEU A 5 -12.06 -5.48 24.08
C LEU A 5 -13.09 -4.42 23.68
N GLN A 6 -12.72 -3.14 23.74
CA GLN A 6 -13.64 -2.04 23.46
C GLN A 6 -13.41 -1.43 22.07
N THR A 7 -14.51 -1.47 21.30
CA THR A 7 -14.79 -0.80 20.03
C THR A 7 -14.20 -1.47 18.78
N GLU A 8 -14.91 -2.47 18.26
CA GLU A 8 -14.82 -2.85 16.85
C GLU A 8 -15.49 -1.76 16.00
N ARG A 9 -14.70 -1.03 15.20
CA ARG A 9 -15.26 -0.25 14.09
C ARG A 9 -15.18 -1.10 12.83
N LYS A 10 -16.35 -1.57 12.38
CA LYS A 10 -16.50 -2.19 11.07
C LYS A 10 -16.75 -1.07 10.06
N THR A 11 -15.73 -0.76 9.27
CA THR A 11 -15.85 0.25 8.21
C THR A 11 -15.89 -0.48 6.88
N GLU A 12 -17.02 -0.39 6.18
CA GLU A 12 -17.09 -0.77 4.77
C GLU A 12 -16.62 0.42 3.95
N ILE A 13 -15.52 0.24 3.22
CA ILE A 13 -14.81 1.32 2.54
C ILE A 13 -15.07 1.23 1.05
N CYS A 14 -15.05 0.00 0.54
CA CYS A 14 -15.32 -0.36 -0.84
C CYS A 14 -16.01 -1.74 -0.87
N PRO A 15 -16.79 -2.06 -1.92
CA PRO A 15 -17.53 -3.33 -2.00
C PRO A 15 -16.64 -4.58 -1.91
N HIS A 16 -15.35 -4.44 -2.22
CA HIS A 16 -14.36 -5.52 -2.26
C HIS A 16 -13.38 -5.48 -1.07
N MET A 17 -13.54 -4.54 -0.13
CA MET A 17 -12.64 -4.37 1.00
C MET A 17 -13.40 -4.04 2.29
N LYS A 18 -13.40 -5.00 3.22
CA LYS A 18 -13.99 -4.86 4.55
C LYS A 18 -12.87 -4.77 5.58
N VAL A 19 -12.97 -3.78 6.47
CA VAL A 19 -11.96 -3.53 7.48
C VAL A 19 -12.57 -3.58 8.87
N ARG A 20 -11.94 -4.34 9.76
CA ARG A 20 -12.21 -4.33 11.20
C ARG A 20 -10.99 -3.78 11.93
N GLN A 21 -11.22 -2.77 12.75
CA GLN A 21 -10.19 -2.20 13.63
C GLN A 21 -10.52 -2.51 15.08
N GLY A 22 -9.58 -3.13 15.79
CA GLY A 22 -9.57 -3.26 17.24
C GLY A 22 -8.41 -2.48 17.85
N TYR A 23 -8.55 -1.99 19.08
CA TYR A 23 -7.51 -1.23 19.78
C TYR A 23 -7.10 -1.93 21.08
N CYS A 24 -5.80 -2.02 21.34
CA CYS A 24 -5.19 -2.41 22.61
C CYS A 24 -4.52 -1.15 23.20
N THR A 25 -4.59 -0.95 24.50
CA THR A 25 -4.08 0.28 25.13
C THR A 25 -2.56 0.23 25.29
N GLY A 26 -1.83 1.02 24.49
CA GLY A 26 -0.39 1.22 24.60
C GLY A 26 0.10 2.31 23.63
N PRO A 27 1.12 3.11 24.00
CA PRO A 27 1.58 4.23 23.17
C PRO A 27 2.47 3.75 22.01
N VAL A 28 1.95 3.82 20.79
CA VAL A 28 2.69 3.56 19.53
C VAL A 28 2.38 4.61 18.47
N SER A 29 3.41 5.17 17.82
CA SER A 29 3.30 6.32 16.91
C SER A 29 3.11 5.99 15.42
N SER A 30 2.94 4.71 15.06
CA SER A 30 2.85 4.25 13.67
C SER A 30 1.40 4.25 13.15
N VAL A 31 1.16 4.86 11.98
CA VAL A 31 -0.13 4.78 11.27
C VAL A 31 -0.11 3.58 10.32
N ARG A 32 -0.87 2.53 10.64
CA ARG A 32 -1.03 1.34 9.78
C ARG A 32 -2.29 1.47 8.93
N TYR A 33 -2.20 1.16 7.64
CA TYR A 33 -3.33 1.10 6.72
C TYR A 33 -3.07 0.04 5.66
N VAL A 34 -4.12 -0.40 4.98
CA VAL A 34 -4.06 -1.29 3.81
C VAL A 34 -4.60 -0.51 2.61
N ALA A 35 -3.96 -0.63 1.46
CA ALA A 35 -4.42 -0.05 0.20
C ALA A 35 -4.68 -1.17 -0.80
N ALA A 36 -5.78 -1.05 -1.54
CA ALA A 36 -6.16 -1.99 -2.58
C ALA A 36 -5.63 -1.51 -3.95
N PRO A 37 -5.45 -2.44 -4.92
CA PRO A 37 -4.89 -2.13 -6.23
C PRO A 37 -5.79 -1.17 -7.04
N ASP A 38 -7.06 -1.03 -6.70
CA ASP A 38 -7.99 -0.08 -7.33
C ASP A 38 -7.77 1.39 -6.89
N GLY A 39 -6.81 1.64 -6.00
CA GLY A 39 -6.52 2.96 -5.44
C GLY A 39 -7.35 3.30 -4.19
N SER A 40 -8.25 2.41 -3.77
CA SER A 40 -8.97 2.57 -2.50
C SER A 40 -8.06 2.24 -1.31
N ARG A 41 -8.34 2.83 -0.14
CA ARG A 41 -7.50 2.67 1.06
C ARG A 41 -8.28 2.62 2.35
N SER A 42 -7.78 1.87 3.32
CA SER A 42 -8.32 1.86 4.67
C SER A 42 -8.00 3.15 5.43
N PRO A 43 -8.87 3.62 6.35
CA PRO A 43 -8.49 4.64 7.30
C PRO A 43 -7.33 4.10 8.15
N GLY A 44 -6.42 5.01 8.52
CA GLY A 44 -5.28 4.67 9.35
C GLY A 44 -5.68 4.24 10.76
N LEU A 45 -4.88 3.36 11.36
CA LEU A 45 -4.97 3.05 12.77
C LEU A 45 -4.57 4.26 13.65
N SER A 46 -5.03 4.26 14.90
CA SER A 46 -4.74 5.32 15.88
C SER A 46 -3.23 5.49 16.11
N ARG A 47 -2.76 6.74 16.17
CA ARG A 47 -1.35 7.14 16.39
C ARG A 47 -0.84 7.02 17.83
N THR A 48 -1.68 6.57 18.74
CA THR A 48 -1.40 6.62 20.19
C THR A 48 -1.83 5.34 20.88
N ARG A 49 -2.50 4.43 20.17
CA ARG A 49 -3.03 3.19 20.71
C ARG A 49 -2.55 2.05 19.85
N ASP A 50 -2.09 0.98 20.51
CA ASP A 50 -1.97 -0.30 19.86
C ASP A 50 -3.31 -0.72 19.26
N GLY A 51 -3.24 -1.50 18.20
CA GLY A 51 -4.45 -1.94 17.55
C GLY A 51 -4.18 -2.92 16.44
N LEU A 52 -5.18 -3.76 16.24
CA LEU A 52 -5.22 -4.81 15.25
C LEU A 52 -6.07 -4.33 14.07
N LEU A 53 -5.47 -4.36 12.88
CA LEU A 53 -6.15 -4.08 11.63
C LEU A 53 -6.36 -5.41 10.91
N VAL A 54 -7.61 -5.85 10.80
CA VAL A 54 -7.99 -7.03 10.01
C VAL A 54 -8.69 -6.54 8.75
N ALA A 55 -8.15 -6.89 7.58
CA ALA A 55 -8.73 -6.56 6.28
C ALA A 55 -9.05 -7.85 5.54
N GLU A 56 -10.29 -7.95 5.05
CA GLU A 56 -10.70 -8.97 4.09
C GLU A 56 -10.41 -8.43 2.68
N LEU A 57 -9.62 -9.18 1.91
CA LEU A 57 -9.14 -8.78 0.58
C LEU A 57 -9.42 -9.87 -0.44
N ASP A 58 -9.95 -9.49 -1.61
CA ASP A 58 -10.04 -10.38 -2.77
C ASP A 58 -8.78 -10.22 -3.65
N LEU A 59 -7.99 -11.30 -3.75
CA LEU A 59 -6.76 -11.33 -4.54
C LEU A 59 -7.01 -11.29 -6.05
N ASN A 60 -8.19 -11.67 -6.51
CA ASN A 60 -8.54 -11.64 -7.94
C ASN A 60 -8.62 -10.20 -8.48
N LEU A 61 -8.84 -9.21 -7.61
CA LEU A 61 -8.85 -7.80 -7.96
C LEU A 61 -7.54 -7.35 -8.63
N ASN A 62 -6.41 -7.97 -8.27
CA ASN A 62 -5.12 -7.68 -8.90
C ASN A 62 -5.13 -7.96 -10.41
N ARG A 63 -5.83 -9.00 -10.86
CA ARG A 63 -5.97 -9.31 -12.28
C ARG A 63 -6.84 -8.29 -12.99
N GLN A 64 -8.00 -7.96 -12.40
CA GLN A 64 -8.93 -6.97 -12.95
C GLN A 64 -8.27 -5.60 -13.16
N ILE A 65 -7.50 -5.14 -12.18
CA ILE A 65 -6.78 -3.87 -12.28
C ILE A 65 -5.59 -3.96 -13.25
N SER A 66 -4.87 -5.09 -13.24
CA SER A 66 -3.80 -5.33 -14.20
C SER A 66 -4.30 -5.28 -15.64
N ASP A 67 -5.48 -5.82 -15.93
CA ASP A 67 -6.05 -5.77 -17.29
C ASP A 67 -6.49 -4.33 -17.63
N LYS A 68 -7.09 -3.61 -16.69
CA LYS A 68 -7.57 -2.24 -16.89
C LYS A 68 -6.46 -1.24 -17.16
N TRP A 69 -5.36 -1.28 -16.39
CA TRP A 69 -4.27 -0.31 -16.51
C TRP A 69 -3.05 -0.83 -17.26
N SER A 70 -2.85 -2.15 -17.28
CA SER A 70 -1.78 -2.81 -18.05
C SER A 70 -0.38 -2.23 -17.81
N PHE A 71 -0.11 -1.69 -16.61
CA PHE A 71 1.19 -1.09 -16.27
C PHE A 71 2.37 -2.04 -16.45
N LYS A 72 2.14 -3.36 -16.29
CA LYS A 72 3.16 -4.38 -16.54
C LYS A 72 3.55 -4.50 -18.01
N MET A 73 2.60 -4.29 -18.92
CA MET A 73 2.85 -4.37 -20.36
C MET A 73 3.51 -3.09 -20.89
N THR A 74 3.12 -1.93 -20.36
CA THR A 74 3.63 -0.62 -20.80
C THR A 74 4.84 -0.13 -20.01
N GLY A 75 5.32 -0.92 -19.05
CA GLY A 75 6.40 -0.55 -18.13
C GLY A 75 7.79 -0.43 -18.76
N ARG A 76 8.00 -0.92 -20.00
CA ARG A 76 9.29 -0.87 -20.73
C ARG A 76 10.50 -1.23 -19.85
N TYR A 77 10.39 -2.35 -19.12
CA TYR A 77 11.35 -2.72 -18.10
C TYR A 77 12.78 -2.91 -18.64
N ASP A 78 12.92 -3.35 -19.89
CA ASP A 78 14.22 -3.56 -20.52
C ASP A 78 15.01 -2.24 -20.68
N LEU A 79 14.32 -1.15 -21.06
CA LEU A 79 14.93 0.17 -21.18
C LEU A 79 15.42 0.67 -19.82
N TYR A 80 14.55 0.63 -18.80
CA TYR A 80 14.92 1.08 -17.45
C TYR A 80 16.03 0.22 -16.85
N ALA A 81 16.08 -1.09 -17.13
CA ALA A 81 17.15 -1.94 -16.67
C ALA A 81 18.52 -1.53 -17.26
N GLN A 82 18.55 -1.18 -18.55
CA GLN A 82 19.74 -0.65 -19.21
C GLN A 82 20.15 0.71 -18.63
N GLU A 83 19.22 1.66 -18.54
CA GLU A 83 19.48 3.00 -18.00
C GLU A 83 19.97 2.96 -16.55
N LEU A 84 19.39 2.11 -15.71
CA LEU A 84 19.85 1.92 -14.32
C LEU A 84 21.24 1.27 -14.26
N THR A 85 21.56 0.35 -15.17
CA THR A 85 22.88 -0.29 -15.23
C THR A 85 23.95 0.71 -15.66
N GLU A 86 23.64 1.58 -16.61
CA GLU A 86 24.51 2.68 -17.04
C GLU A 86 24.69 3.70 -15.91
N ALA A 87 23.62 4.04 -15.19
CA ALA A 87 23.65 5.02 -14.09
C ALA A 87 24.53 4.61 -12.89
N ILE A 88 24.73 3.31 -12.68
CA ILE A 88 25.58 2.78 -11.58
C ILE A 88 27.07 2.82 -11.95
N GLN A 89 27.44 2.98 -13.22
CA GLN A 89 28.84 2.99 -13.64
C GLN A 89 29.58 4.24 -13.12
N HIS A 90 30.85 4.05 -12.75
CA HIS A 90 31.69 5.14 -12.22
C HIS A 90 31.86 6.31 -13.20
N ASP A 91 31.80 6.04 -14.51
CA ASP A 91 31.97 7.04 -15.58
C ASP A 91 30.64 7.58 -16.13
N PHE A 92 29.53 7.34 -15.43
CA PHE A 92 28.21 7.76 -15.88
C PHE A 92 28.11 9.30 -16.04
N LYS A 93 27.68 9.74 -17.22
CA LYS A 93 27.40 11.16 -17.51
C LYS A 93 25.88 11.35 -17.58
N PRO A 94 25.27 12.12 -16.67
CA PRO A 94 23.83 12.34 -16.69
C PRO A 94 23.43 13.09 -17.96
N ASN A 95 22.30 12.69 -18.54
CA ASN A 95 21.74 13.35 -19.72
C ASN A 95 21.09 14.69 -19.33
N ILE A 96 21.89 15.75 -19.28
CA ILE A 96 21.47 17.12 -18.96
C ILE A 96 21.55 17.96 -20.22
N VAL A 97 20.40 18.32 -20.78
CA VAL A 97 20.31 19.27 -21.90
C VAL A 97 20.37 20.68 -21.32
N LYS A 98 21.32 21.49 -21.77
CA LYS A 98 21.42 22.92 -21.46
C LYS A 98 20.96 23.75 -22.68
N GLU A 99 20.40 24.92 -22.40
CA GLU A 99 19.94 25.91 -23.39
C GLU A 99 21.11 26.53 -24.18
#